data_AF-A0A1G5PAS6-F1
#
_entry.id   AF-A0A1G5PAS6-F1
#
_cell.length_a   1.000
_cell.length_b   1.000
_cell.length_c   1.000
_cell.angle_alpha   90.00
_cell.angle_beta   90.00
_cell.angle_gamma   90.00
#
_symmetry.space_group_name_H-M   'P 1'
#
loop_
_entity.id
_entity.type
_entity.pdbx_description
1 polymer ?
#
loop_
_entity_poly.entity_id
_entity_poly.type
_entity_poly.pdbx_seq_one_letter_code
_entity_poly.pdbx_strand_id
1 'polypeptide(L)'
;MKPLSAPAFVVAATLLSTGLASSAFAQSGTPLTPPDAMGGQAPGHPKATLPSPIPPKAPGTATVDGLGAQIPSEEIDSRQLENRIDQSLKDAGLVPDSNVDRAYGAFQRGHFLTAFAIALQQAEAGRTAAQTLLGELLSRGLGVKTDYKEAAGWYELAAKAGDREALYALGRLYLDGRGVDQDDAKAAEYFQRAADLGQPVAERELAYLLLQGKGVEKNPMLAAAHLRNAARAGDSDAQYALAGLYREGVGVVGNPAEAARWYATAARNGHIPSQIEYAIMLFNGEGLRKDEKTAAQWFRQAALADNPVGELRYAKLLKDGLGVEKDEVEAARWYLIARSHGLKEPFMEGWLMGLPSGIRKEADARVAAWPGVPTPQPASATTGTDAAHRQGPSQRPAAQRKMEPDAAATGSPSGSDGPEAKQPDRLPSGSPQKVTQPSEETGAAVDKPGE
;
A
#
# COMPACT_ATOMS: atom_id res chain seq x y z
N MET A 1 -31.18 25.65 -32.42
CA MET A 1 -30.66 24.27 -32.55
C MET A 1 -29.50 24.09 -31.57
N LYS A 2 -29.29 22.89 -31.03
CA LYS A 2 -28.31 22.63 -29.95
C LYS A 2 -26.85 22.66 -30.47
N PRO A 3 -25.88 23.24 -29.76
CA PRO A 3 -24.49 22.77 -29.82
C PRO A 3 -24.36 21.47 -29.01
N LEU A 4 -23.47 20.57 -29.44
CA LEU A 4 -23.33 19.23 -28.85
C LEU A 4 -22.58 19.27 -27.50
N SER A 5 -22.98 18.38 -26.60
CA SER A 5 -22.23 18.08 -25.37
C SER A 5 -20.99 17.24 -25.71
N ALA A 6 -19.82 17.64 -25.20
CA ALA A 6 -18.61 16.82 -25.17
C ALA A 6 -18.50 16.12 -23.79
N PRO A 7 -18.01 14.87 -23.72
CA PRO A 7 -18.08 14.08 -22.49
C PRO A 7 -17.10 14.56 -21.43
N ALA A 8 -17.55 14.53 -20.17
CA ALA A 8 -16.71 14.84 -19.01
C ALA A 8 -15.66 13.73 -18.78
N PHE A 9 -14.39 14.11 -18.68
CA PHE A 9 -13.32 13.20 -18.26
C PHE A 9 -13.34 13.04 -16.73
N VAL A 10 -13.78 11.87 -16.26
CA VAL A 10 -13.65 11.45 -14.85
C VAL A 10 -12.19 11.07 -14.61
N VAL A 11 -11.47 11.85 -13.79
CA VAL A 11 -10.12 11.49 -13.35
C VAL A 11 -10.22 10.49 -12.20
N ALA A 12 -10.20 9.19 -12.54
CA ALA A 12 -10.02 8.13 -11.56
C ALA A 12 -8.53 8.05 -11.17
N ALA A 13 -8.22 8.30 -9.90
CA ALA A 13 -6.90 8.05 -9.34
C ALA A 13 -6.74 6.54 -9.09
N THR A 14 -6.24 5.81 -10.09
CA THR A 14 -6.02 4.36 -10.02
C THR A 14 -4.55 4.06 -10.28
N LEU A 15 -3.72 4.04 -9.23
CA LEU A 15 -2.35 3.54 -9.32
C LEU A 15 -2.34 2.00 -9.25
N LEU A 16 -2.57 1.37 -10.40
CA LEU A 16 -2.30 -0.04 -10.61
C LEU A 16 -1.99 -0.32 -12.09
N SER A 17 -0.73 -0.68 -12.34
CA SER A 17 -0.20 -1.38 -13.52
C SER A 17 -1.03 -1.41 -14.81
N THR A 18 -0.58 -0.70 -15.84
CA THR A 18 -0.43 -1.23 -17.21
C THR A 18 0.57 -0.33 -17.96
N GLY A 19 1.41 -0.92 -18.81
CA GLY A 19 2.22 -0.15 -19.76
C GLY A 19 1.58 -0.21 -21.15
N LEU A 20 2.00 0.69 -22.05
CA LEU A 20 2.18 0.38 -23.48
C LEU A 20 3.01 1.45 -24.22
N ALA A 21 4.08 0.97 -24.87
CA ALA A 21 4.85 1.47 -26.00
C ALA A 21 4.80 2.94 -26.47
N SER A 22 5.99 3.51 -26.72
CA SER A 22 6.49 3.71 -28.12
C SER A 22 8.01 4.04 -28.21
N SER A 23 8.72 3.28 -29.06
CA SER A 23 9.90 3.61 -29.93
C SER A 23 10.98 4.64 -29.49
N ALA A 24 12.29 4.45 -29.71
CA ALA A 24 13.00 3.50 -30.59
C ALA A 24 14.53 3.34 -30.28
N PHE A 25 15.09 2.18 -30.67
CA PHE A 25 16.52 1.86 -30.98
C PHE A 25 17.60 2.10 -29.87
N ALA A 26 18.59 1.21 -29.63
CA ALA A 26 19.03 0.02 -30.36
C ALA A 26 19.80 -1.05 -29.51
N GLN A 27 19.66 -2.31 -29.94
CA GLN A 27 20.57 -3.47 -29.83
C GLN A 27 20.78 -4.31 -28.53
N SER A 28 20.62 -5.63 -28.75
CA SER A 28 21.08 -6.82 -28.00
C SER A 28 20.66 -7.04 -26.53
N GLY A 29 19.47 -7.61 -26.36
CA GLY A 29 19.02 -8.37 -25.19
C GLY A 29 17.65 -9.00 -25.47
N THR A 30 17.50 -10.31 -25.35
CA THR A 30 16.28 -11.03 -25.79
C THR A 30 15.08 -10.78 -24.87
N PRO A 31 13.95 -10.26 -25.37
CA PRO A 31 12.73 -10.06 -24.57
C PRO A 31 11.86 -11.32 -24.51
N LEU A 32 11.13 -11.48 -23.40
CA LEU A 32 10.08 -12.49 -23.25
C LEU A 32 8.80 -12.02 -23.97
N THR A 33 8.19 -12.90 -24.76
CA THR A 33 6.98 -12.63 -25.56
C THR A 33 5.69 -12.77 -24.75
N PRO A 34 4.68 -11.89 -24.92
CA PRO A 34 3.34 -12.09 -24.39
C PRO A 34 2.53 -13.11 -25.24
N PRO A 35 1.59 -13.87 -24.65
CA PRO A 35 0.76 -14.83 -25.37
C PRO A 35 -0.44 -14.17 -26.10
N ASP A 36 -0.90 -14.83 -27.18
CA ASP A 36 -1.99 -14.38 -28.04
C ASP A 36 -3.37 -14.32 -27.35
N ALA A 37 -4.21 -13.40 -27.83
CA ALA A 37 -5.58 -13.23 -27.37
C ALA A 37 -6.53 -14.26 -28.00
N MET A 38 -7.25 -15.01 -27.16
CA MET A 38 -8.44 -15.79 -27.55
C MET A 38 -9.59 -15.45 -26.61
N GLY A 39 -10.76 -15.17 -27.17
CA GLY A 39 -11.88 -14.55 -26.46
C GLY A 39 -12.63 -15.49 -25.51
N GLY A 40 -13.05 -14.95 -24.37
CA GLY A 40 -13.97 -15.57 -23.42
C GLY A 40 -14.63 -14.48 -22.55
N GLN A 41 -15.91 -14.63 -22.24
CA GLN A 41 -16.68 -13.64 -21.48
C GLN A 41 -16.14 -13.48 -20.05
N ALA A 42 -16.06 -12.24 -19.58
CA ALA A 42 -15.60 -11.93 -18.22
C ALA A 42 -16.64 -12.35 -17.16
N PRO A 43 -16.30 -13.20 -16.18
CA PRO A 43 -17.06 -13.30 -14.94
C PRO A 43 -16.83 -12.04 -14.09
N GLY A 44 -17.88 -11.52 -13.47
CA GLY A 44 -17.84 -10.22 -12.78
C GLY A 44 -16.82 -10.16 -11.64
N HIS A 45 -15.94 -9.14 -11.68
CA HIS A 45 -14.97 -8.88 -10.61
C HIS A 45 -15.66 -8.36 -9.34
N PRO A 46 -15.29 -8.85 -8.14
CA PRO A 46 -15.66 -8.19 -6.89
C PRO A 46 -15.00 -6.80 -6.82
N LYS A 47 -15.76 -5.84 -6.29
CA LYS A 47 -15.36 -4.44 -6.15
C LYS A 47 -14.09 -4.34 -5.29
N ALA A 48 -13.03 -3.72 -5.80
CA ALA A 48 -11.78 -3.53 -5.05
C ALA A 48 -12.00 -2.51 -3.91
N THR A 49 -12.09 -3.00 -2.68
CA THR A 49 -12.10 -2.17 -1.47
C THR A 49 -10.66 -1.76 -1.15
N LEU A 50 -10.43 -0.50 -0.78
CA LEU A 50 -9.16 -0.06 -0.20
C LEU A 50 -8.84 -0.91 1.05
N PRO A 51 -7.58 -1.24 1.33
CA PRO A 51 -7.23 -1.93 2.55
C PRO A 51 -7.59 -1.05 3.75
N SER A 52 -8.47 -1.55 4.61
CA SER A 52 -8.76 -0.93 5.91
C SER A 52 -7.46 -0.81 6.72
N PRO A 53 -7.30 0.22 7.58
CA PRO A 53 -6.17 0.30 8.48
C PRO A 53 -6.08 -0.96 9.33
N ILE A 54 -4.89 -1.56 9.40
CA ILE A 54 -4.63 -2.77 10.18
C ILE A 54 -4.91 -2.43 11.65
N PRO A 55 -5.90 -3.06 12.32
CA PRO A 55 -6.11 -2.82 13.74
C PRO A 55 -4.89 -3.32 14.53
N PRO A 56 -4.52 -2.66 15.64
CA PRO A 56 -3.44 -3.15 16.48
C PRO A 56 -3.74 -4.58 16.91
N LYS A 57 -2.74 -5.46 16.77
CA LYS A 57 -2.83 -6.89 17.08
C LYS A 57 -3.36 -7.05 18.51
N ALA A 58 -4.52 -7.68 18.65
CA ALA A 58 -5.12 -7.91 19.96
C ALA A 58 -4.12 -8.62 20.88
N PRO A 59 -4.00 -8.24 22.16
CA PRO A 59 -3.19 -9.00 23.10
C PRO A 59 -3.70 -10.45 23.13
N GLY A 60 -2.78 -11.40 23.03
CA GLY A 60 -3.12 -12.82 22.87
C GLY A 60 -4.02 -13.31 24.00
N THR A 61 -4.96 -14.19 23.67
CA THR A 61 -5.86 -14.84 24.63
C THR A 61 -5.07 -15.70 25.60
N ALA A 62 -4.64 -15.11 26.72
CA ALA A 62 -4.30 -15.87 27.91
C ALA A 62 -5.61 -16.48 28.45
N THR A 63 -5.80 -17.78 28.24
CA THR A 63 -6.83 -18.56 28.92
C THR A 63 -6.49 -18.61 30.41
N VAL A 64 -7.10 -17.72 31.18
CA VAL A 64 -7.12 -17.82 32.65
C VAL A 64 -8.42 -18.51 33.03
N ASP A 65 -8.37 -19.83 33.15
CA ASP A 65 -9.44 -20.58 33.79
C ASP A 65 -9.58 -20.13 35.24
N GLY A 66 -10.81 -19.84 35.65
CA GLY A 66 -11.16 -19.55 37.03
C GLY A 66 -10.95 -18.11 37.48
N LEU A 67 -11.94 -17.25 37.21
CA LEU A 67 -12.51 -16.30 38.17
C LEU A 67 -13.81 -15.71 37.60
N GLY A 68 -14.93 -16.36 37.93
CA GLY A 68 -16.26 -15.84 37.60
C GLY A 68 -16.59 -14.64 38.48
N ALA A 69 -16.33 -13.43 37.99
CA ALA A 69 -16.74 -12.19 38.62
C ALA A 69 -17.51 -11.33 37.60
N GLN A 70 -18.82 -11.19 37.83
CA GLN A 70 -19.63 -10.20 37.13
C GLN A 70 -19.16 -8.82 37.58
N ILE A 71 -18.65 -8.01 36.66
CA ILE A 71 -18.30 -6.61 36.96
C ILE A 71 -19.62 -5.82 37.00
N PRO A 72 -20.02 -5.22 38.14
CA PRO A 72 -21.23 -4.42 38.19
C PRO A 72 -21.06 -3.15 37.37
N SER A 73 -22.15 -2.68 36.75
CA SER A 73 -22.23 -1.35 36.16
C SER A 73 -22.39 -0.30 37.27
N GLU A 74 -21.33 -0.06 38.04
CA GLU A 74 -21.25 1.08 38.96
C GLU A 74 -20.65 2.29 38.25
N GLU A 75 -21.28 3.45 38.50
CA GLU A 75 -20.81 4.76 38.09
C GLU A 75 -19.51 5.05 38.87
N ILE A 76 -18.37 5.08 38.18
CA ILE A 76 -17.05 5.17 38.84
C ILE A 76 -16.90 6.57 39.44
N ASP A 77 -16.99 6.68 40.76
CA ASP A 77 -16.71 7.91 41.51
C ASP A 77 -15.28 8.38 41.23
N SER A 78 -15.16 9.49 40.51
CA SER A 78 -13.90 10.10 40.09
C SER A 78 -12.94 10.31 41.27
N ARG A 79 -13.44 10.65 42.46
CA ARG A 79 -12.60 10.87 43.66
C ARG A 79 -12.02 9.56 44.19
N GLN A 80 -12.73 8.45 44.08
CA GLN A 80 -12.20 7.14 44.49
C GLN A 80 -11.13 6.66 43.51
N LEU A 81 -11.29 6.98 42.22
CA LEU A 81 -10.28 6.69 41.20
C LEU A 81 -9.02 7.56 41.39
N GLU A 82 -9.17 8.86 41.63
CA GLU A 82 -8.08 9.79 41.97
C GLU A 82 -7.26 9.29 43.16
N ASN A 83 -7.91 9.00 44.29
CA ASN A 83 -7.23 8.51 45.50
C ASN A 83 -6.43 7.20 45.27
N ARG A 84 -6.96 6.29 44.44
CA ARG A 84 -6.28 5.03 44.10
C ARG A 84 -5.09 5.24 43.16
N ILE A 85 -5.19 6.17 42.21
CA ILE A 85 -4.09 6.54 41.33
C ILE A 85 -2.97 7.22 42.13
N ASP A 86 -3.31 8.19 42.98
CA ASP A 86 -2.35 8.89 43.84
C ASP A 86 -1.62 7.95 44.80
N GLN A 87 -2.32 6.95 45.36
CA GLN A 87 -1.68 5.94 46.19
C GLN A 87 -0.73 5.04 45.37
N SER A 88 -1.19 4.53 44.22
CA SER A 88 -0.36 3.69 43.35
C SER A 88 0.89 4.42 42.82
N LEU A 89 0.83 5.74 42.63
CA LEU A 89 1.98 6.55 42.22
C LEU A 89 2.98 6.76 43.36
N LYS A 90 2.50 6.94 44.60
CA LYS A 90 3.34 6.98 45.81
C LYS A 90 4.04 5.64 46.05
N ASP A 91 3.30 4.54 45.93
CA ASP A 91 3.82 3.18 46.11
C ASP A 91 4.90 2.84 45.06
N ALA A 92 4.82 3.43 43.85
CA ALA A 92 5.83 3.34 42.80
C ALA A 92 7.04 4.29 42.99
N GLY A 93 7.10 5.06 44.08
CA GLY A 93 8.20 5.99 44.37
C GLY A 93 8.22 7.26 43.49
N LEU A 94 7.14 7.55 42.76
CA LEU A 94 7.05 8.70 41.85
C LEU A 94 6.61 9.95 42.63
N VAL A 95 7.61 10.72 43.12
CA VAL A 95 7.36 12.01 43.79
C VAL A 95 6.67 12.99 42.81
N PRO A 96 5.69 13.80 43.24
CA PRO A 96 4.88 14.65 42.36
C PRO A 96 5.58 15.87 41.72
N ASP A 97 6.76 15.71 41.11
CA ASP A 97 7.39 16.81 40.37
C ASP A 97 6.60 17.19 39.10
N SER A 98 6.76 18.43 38.66
CA SER A 98 5.72 19.22 37.98
C SER A 98 5.85 19.35 36.46
N ASN A 99 6.93 18.83 35.85
CA ASN A 99 7.26 19.03 34.44
C ASN A 99 7.24 17.79 33.54
N VAL A 100 6.90 16.61 34.06
CA VAL A 100 6.66 15.42 33.22
C VAL A 100 5.16 15.21 33.10
N ASP A 101 4.63 15.24 31.88
CA ASP A 101 3.23 14.93 31.61
C ASP A 101 2.93 13.49 32.04
N ARG A 102 2.28 13.34 33.20
CA ARG A 102 1.99 12.03 33.80
C ARG A 102 0.94 11.26 33.01
N ALA A 103 0.02 11.95 32.33
CA ALA A 103 -0.96 11.30 31.48
C ALA A 103 -0.26 10.70 30.26
N TYR A 104 0.58 11.49 29.58
CA TYR A 104 1.35 11.02 28.43
C TYR A 104 2.37 9.93 28.82
N GLY A 105 3.03 10.06 29.97
CA GLY A 105 3.91 9.01 30.50
C GLY A 105 3.18 7.70 30.84
N ALA A 106 1.94 7.77 31.36
CA ALA A 106 1.10 6.59 31.57
C ALA A 106 0.65 5.97 30.25
N PHE A 107 0.30 6.79 29.26
CA PHE A 107 -0.07 6.36 27.90
C PHE A 107 1.07 5.61 27.22
N GLN A 108 2.30 6.16 27.23
CA GLN A 108 3.48 5.52 26.65
C GLN A 108 3.81 4.16 27.27
N ARG A 109 3.46 3.94 28.55
CA ARG A 109 3.62 2.66 29.25
C ARG A 109 2.42 1.70 29.11
N GLY A 110 1.39 2.08 28.36
CA GLY A 110 0.18 1.27 28.16
C GLY A 110 -0.81 1.29 29.33
N HIS A 111 -0.61 2.15 30.34
CA HIS A 111 -1.55 2.31 31.46
C HIS A 111 -2.72 3.22 31.07
N PHE A 112 -3.48 2.83 30.04
CA PHE A 112 -4.42 3.72 29.36
C PHE A 112 -5.57 4.22 30.26
N LEU A 113 -6.07 3.42 31.21
CA LEU A 113 -7.06 3.88 32.19
C LEU A 113 -6.51 4.98 33.11
N THR A 114 -5.26 4.84 33.56
CA THR A 114 -4.58 5.86 34.37
C THR A 114 -4.28 7.10 33.55
N ALA A 115 -3.85 6.92 32.29
CA ALA A 115 -3.67 8.02 31.35
C ALA A 115 -4.97 8.80 31.12
N PHE A 116 -6.10 8.10 30.92
CA PHE A 116 -7.42 8.69 30.73
C PHE A 116 -7.87 9.51 31.94
N ALA A 117 -7.82 8.95 33.14
CA ALA A 117 -8.24 9.66 34.35
C ALA A 117 -7.43 10.94 34.60
N ILE A 118 -6.10 10.87 34.40
CA ILE A 118 -5.22 12.04 34.57
C ILE A 118 -5.41 13.04 33.41
N ALA A 119 -5.63 12.57 32.18
CA ALA A 119 -5.88 13.42 31.02
C ALA A 119 -7.20 14.17 31.14
N LEU A 120 -8.28 13.52 31.61
CA LEU A 120 -9.59 14.14 31.82
C LEU A 120 -9.51 15.34 32.77
N GLN A 121 -8.99 15.12 33.98
CA GLN A 121 -8.81 16.18 34.98
C GLN A 121 -7.98 17.36 34.44
N GLN A 122 -6.94 17.08 33.64
CA GLN A 122 -6.09 18.10 33.04
C GLN A 122 -6.74 18.81 31.82
N ALA A 123 -7.54 18.10 31.04
CA ALA A 123 -8.25 18.61 29.88
C ALA A 123 -9.39 19.56 30.28
N GLU A 124 -10.12 19.21 31.34
CA GLU A 124 -11.10 20.07 32.02
C GLU A 124 -10.45 21.33 32.60
N ALA A 125 -9.23 21.21 33.15
CA ALA A 125 -8.40 22.35 33.57
C ALA A 125 -7.78 23.15 32.40
N GLY A 126 -8.18 22.89 31.15
CA GLY A 126 -7.78 23.66 29.98
C GLY A 126 -6.38 23.34 29.43
N ARG A 127 -5.72 22.25 29.87
CA ARG A 127 -4.39 21.89 29.34
C ARG A 127 -4.50 21.27 27.95
N THR A 128 -4.09 22.02 26.94
CA THR A 128 -4.11 21.66 25.52
C THR A 128 -3.58 20.25 25.21
N ALA A 129 -2.39 19.89 25.71
CA ALA A 129 -1.81 18.56 25.46
C ALA A 129 -2.65 17.42 26.06
N ALA A 130 -3.31 17.65 27.20
CA ALA A 130 -4.21 16.68 27.81
C ALA A 130 -5.52 16.55 27.04
N GLN A 131 -6.04 17.65 26.48
CA GLN A 131 -7.21 17.63 25.57
C GLN A 131 -6.91 16.79 24.32
N THR A 132 -5.74 16.97 23.69
CA THR A 132 -5.29 16.14 22.57
C THR A 132 -5.16 14.66 22.96
N LEU A 133 -4.50 14.37 24.09
CA LEU A 133 -4.33 12.99 24.57
C LEU A 133 -5.67 12.31 24.93
N LEU A 134 -6.61 13.06 25.49
CA LEU A 134 -7.95 12.54 25.80
C LEU A 134 -8.72 12.19 24.53
N GLY A 135 -8.65 13.05 23.50
CA GLY A 135 -9.18 12.74 22.16
C GLY A 135 -8.53 11.50 21.53
N GLU A 136 -7.23 11.29 21.71
CA GLU A 136 -6.50 10.11 21.22
C GLU A 136 -6.96 8.82 21.93
N LEU A 137 -7.11 8.87 23.25
CA LEU A 137 -7.60 7.74 24.05
C LEU A 137 -9.05 7.36 23.66
N LEU A 138 -9.93 8.36 23.51
CA LEU A 138 -11.33 8.17 23.12
C LEU A 138 -11.48 7.70 21.67
N SER A 139 -10.74 8.28 20.72
CA SER A 139 -10.86 7.92 19.30
C SER A 139 -10.26 6.55 18.98
N ARG A 140 -9.28 6.07 19.77
CA ARG A 140 -8.68 4.72 19.61
C ARG A 140 -9.27 3.66 20.54
N GLY A 141 -10.13 4.02 21.48
CA GLY A 141 -10.68 3.09 22.48
C GLY A 141 -9.61 2.50 23.41
N LEU A 142 -8.65 3.32 23.83
CA LEU A 142 -7.53 2.89 24.66
C LEU A 142 -7.88 3.08 26.14
N GLY A 143 -8.11 1.98 26.85
CA GLY A 143 -8.56 1.97 28.24
C GLY A 143 -10.05 2.30 28.43
N VAL A 144 -10.64 3.06 27.52
CA VAL A 144 -12.07 3.40 27.48
C VAL A 144 -12.73 2.89 26.20
N LYS A 145 -14.07 2.88 26.15
CA LYS A 145 -14.81 2.58 24.92
C LYS A 145 -14.54 3.67 23.89
N THR A 146 -14.45 3.32 22.61
CA THR A 146 -14.31 4.30 21.54
C THR A 146 -15.50 5.25 21.48
N ASP A 147 -15.22 6.57 21.54
CA ASP A 147 -16.18 7.62 21.23
C ASP A 147 -15.51 8.71 20.36
N TYR A 148 -15.81 8.69 19.06
CA TYR A 148 -15.28 9.67 18.12
C TYR A 148 -15.92 11.06 18.26
N LYS A 149 -17.16 11.14 18.78
CA LYS A 149 -17.88 12.41 18.90
C LYS A 149 -17.35 13.20 20.09
N GLU A 150 -17.11 12.52 21.21
CA GLU A 150 -16.44 13.13 22.36
C GLU A 150 -14.98 13.48 22.02
N ALA A 151 -14.25 12.58 21.33
CA ALA A 151 -12.90 12.86 20.86
C ALA A 151 -12.83 14.11 19.97
N ALA A 152 -13.78 14.29 19.04
CA ALA A 152 -13.87 15.50 18.21
C ALA A 152 -14.03 16.77 19.06
N GLY A 153 -14.86 16.74 20.11
CA GLY A 153 -15.02 17.86 21.04
C GLY A 153 -13.73 18.25 21.76
N TRP A 154 -12.98 17.26 22.25
CA TRP A 154 -11.69 17.49 22.91
C TRP A 154 -10.61 17.98 21.93
N TYR A 155 -10.52 17.39 20.74
CA TYR A 155 -9.63 17.89 19.70
C TYR A 155 -10.01 19.30 19.24
N GLU A 156 -11.29 19.66 19.17
CA GLU A 156 -11.72 21.04 18.86
C GLU A 156 -11.22 22.07 19.87
N LEU A 157 -11.18 21.73 21.16
CA LEU A 157 -10.63 22.62 22.19
C LEU A 157 -9.11 22.79 22.01
N ALA A 158 -8.38 21.70 21.82
CA ALA A 158 -6.93 21.75 21.60
C ALA A 158 -6.56 22.45 20.28
N ALA A 159 -7.30 22.22 19.20
CA ALA A 159 -7.11 22.86 17.90
C ALA A 159 -7.41 24.37 17.92
N LYS A 160 -8.36 24.82 18.75
CA LYS A 160 -8.61 26.25 19.02
C LYS A 160 -7.42 26.90 19.76
N ALA A 161 -6.69 26.14 20.58
CA ALA A 161 -5.43 26.56 21.20
C ALA A 161 -4.19 26.42 20.30
N GLY A 162 -4.35 25.97 19.05
CA GLY A 162 -3.25 25.84 18.07
C GLY A 162 -2.44 24.55 18.15
N ASP A 163 -2.96 23.49 18.77
CA ASP A 163 -2.28 22.20 18.83
C ASP A 163 -2.23 21.50 17.47
N ARG A 164 -1.01 21.22 16.97
CA ARG A 164 -0.80 20.63 15.63
C ARG A 164 -1.40 19.23 15.50
N GLU A 165 -1.35 18.44 16.59
CA GLU A 165 -1.78 17.04 16.58
C GLU A 165 -3.31 16.96 16.62
N ALA A 166 -3.96 17.78 17.44
CA ALA A 166 -5.42 17.92 17.43
C ALA A 166 -5.95 18.48 16.11
N LEU A 167 -5.26 19.45 15.49
CA LEU A 167 -5.60 19.94 14.15
C LEU A 167 -5.55 18.81 13.11
N TYR A 168 -4.46 18.03 13.09
CA TYR A 168 -4.35 16.86 12.23
C TYR A 168 -5.45 15.80 12.54
N ALA A 169 -5.71 15.52 13.81
CA ALA A 169 -6.72 14.55 14.23
C ALA A 169 -8.14 14.96 13.83
N LEU A 170 -8.52 16.24 13.97
CA LEU A 170 -9.79 16.76 13.44
C LEU A 170 -9.87 16.61 11.92
N GLY A 171 -8.80 16.95 11.20
CA GLY A 171 -8.73 16.75 9.75
C GLY A 171 -9.02 15.29 9.38
N ARG A 172 -8.46 14.33 10.12
CA ARG A 172 -8.75 12.90 9.97
C ARG A 172 -10.20 12.54 10.30
N LEU A 173 -10.79 13.07 11.37
CA LEU A 173 -12.18 12.79 11.73
C LEU A 173 -13.18 13.31 10.69
N TYR A 174 -12.95 14.53 10.17
CA TYR A 174 -13.75 15.10 9.08
C TYR A 174 -13.54 14.38 7.74
N LEU A 175 -12.32 13.92 7.42
CA LEU A 175 -12.04 13.16 6.20
C LEU A 175 -12.71 11.77 6.21
N ASP A 176 -12.73 11.12 7.37
CA ASP A 176 -13.23 9.75 7.55
C ASP A 176 -14.72 9.71 7.96
N GLY A 177 -15.35 10.85 8.26
CA GLY A 177 -16.73 10.94 8.75
C GLY A 177 -16.96 10.28 10.11
N ARG A 178 -15.96 10.36 11.01
CA ARG A 178 -15.96 9.66 12.30
C ARG A 178 -16.24 10.62 13.45
N GLY A 179 -17.41 10.50 14.07
CA GLY A 179 -17.85 11.36 15.18
C GLY A 179 -18.36 12.74 14.77
N VAL A 180 -18.08 13.13 13.53
CA VAL A 180 -18.55 14.33 12.81
C VAL A 180 -19.04 13.90 11.43
N ASP A 181 -19.90 14.71 10.80
CA ASP A 181 -20.27 14.49 9.40
C ASP A 181 -19.04 14.62 8.49
N GLN A 182 -18.93 13.77 7.46
CA GLN A 182 -17.80 13.81 6.55
C GLN A 182 -17.78 15.13 5.76
N ASP A 183 -16.67 15.85 5.85
CA ASP A 183 -16.48 17.15 5.20
C ASP A 183 -15.02 17.30 4.76
N ASP A 184 -14.78 17.01 3.48
CA ASP A 184 -13.44 17.02 2.90
C ASP A 184 -12.83 18.42 2.84
N ALA A 185 -13.66 19.47 2.79
CA ALA A 185 -13.20 20.86 2.75
C ALA A 185 -12.71 21.31 4.13
N LYS A 186 -13.45 20.97 5.19
CA LYS A 186 -12.96 21.14 6.58
C LYS A 186 -11.72 20.29 6.83
N ALA A 187 -11.68 19.05 6.34
CA ALA A 187 -10.50 18.21 6.48
C ALA A 187 -9.26 18.91 5.91
N ALA A 188 -9.36 19.47 4.70
CA ALA A 188 -8.30 20.24 4.09
C ALA A 188 -7.93 21.51 4.87
N GLU A 189 -8.90 22.27 5.41
CA GLU A 189 -8.63 23.44 6.26
C GLU A 189 -7.81 23.05 7.51
N TYR A 190 -8.23 21.98 8.19
CA TYR A 190 -7.53 21.47 9.38
C TYR A 190 -6.12 20.94 9.05
N PHE A 191 -5.96 20.23 7.92
CA PHE A 191 -4.64 19.80 7.47
C PHE A 191 -3.74 20.97 7.06
N GLN A 192 -4.27 22.00 6.40
CA GLN A 192 -3.52 23.23 6.08
C GLN A 192 -3.04 23.90 7.36
N ARG A 193 -3.91 24.09 8.36
CA ARG A 193 -3.53 24.70 9.65
C ARG A 193 -2.49 23.88 10.42
N ALA A 194 -2.54 22.55 10.35
CA ALA A 194 -1.51 21.69 10.92
C ALA A 194 -0.19 21.73 10.10
N ALA A 195 -0.29 21.79 8.77
CA ALA A 195 0.85 21.94 7.86
C ALA A 195 1.60 23.26 8.07
N ASP A 196 0.87 24.37 8.28
CA ASP A 196 1.45 25.69 8.58
C ASP A 196 2.23 25.71 9.92
N LEU A 197 1.90 24.79 10.84
CA LEU A 197 2.64 24.54 12.09
C LEU A 197 3.79 23.52 11.90
N GLY A 198 4.05 23.08 10.67
CA GLY A 198 5.10 22.14 10.31
C GLY A 198 4.79 20.71 10.71
N GLN A 199 3.55 20.24 10.55
CA GLN A 199 3.18 18.83 10.76
C GLN A 199 3.32 18.00 9.47
N PRO A 200 4.32 17.11 9.34
CA PRO A 200 4.63 16.43 8.07
C PRO A 200 3.49 15.55 7.55
N VAL A 201 2.81 14.85 8.48
CA VAL A 201 1.69 13.97 8.14
C VAL A 201 0.50 14.78 7.60
N ALA A 202 0.26 15.99 8.13
CA ALA A 202 -0.80 16.87 7.65
C ALA A 202 -0.49 17.47 6.27
N GLU A 203 0.77 17.87 6.02
CA GLU A 203 1.23 18.27 4.68
C GLU A 203 1.00 17.15 3.65
N ARG A 204 1.28 15.90 4.03
CA ARG A 204 1.06 14.73 3.18
C ARG A 204 -0.43 14.48 2.89
N GLU A 205 -1.30 14.48 3.90
CA GLU A 205 -2.75 14.29 3.68
C GLU A 205 -3.35 15.44 2.85
N LEU A 206 -2.95 16.69 3.11
CA LEU A 206 -3.35 17.85 2.29
C LEU A 206 -2.90 17.69 0.84
N ALA A 207 -1.68 17.22 0.59
CA ALA A 207 -1.19 16.96 -0.75
C ALA A 207 -2.02 15.90 -1.49
N TYR A 208 -2.49 14.84 -0.81
CA TYR A 208 -3.39 13.87 -1.40
C TYR A 208 -4.75 14.48 -1.78
N LEU A 209 -5.32 15.35 -0.94
CA LEU A 209 -6.54 16.10 -1.27
C LEU A 209 -6.34 17.02 -2.49
N LEU A 210 -5.21 17.73 -2.56
CA LEU A 210 -4.83 18.59 -3.69
C LEU A 210 -4.55 17.80 -4.99
N LEU A 211 -4.04 16.57 -4.93
CA LEU A 211 -3.87 15.71 -6.11
C LEU A 211 -5.20 15.18 -6.65
N GLN A 212 -6.16 14.93 -5.75
CA GLN A 212 -7.48 14.41 -6.07
C GLN A 212 -8.48 15.51 -6.47
N GLY A 213 -8.31 16.73 -5.96
CA GLY A 213 -9.35 17.77 -6.03
C GLY A 213 -10.51 17.50 -5.07
N LYS A 214 -10.22 16.87 -3.93
CA LYS A 214 -11.21 16.41 -2.93
C LYS A 214 -11.26 17.43 -1.78
N GLY A 215 -12.36 18.17 -1.64
CA GLY A 215 -12.50 19.25 -0.64
C GLY A 215 -11.78 20.56 -1.00
N VAL A 216 -10.81 20.52 -1.92
CA VAL A 216 -10.02 21.66 -2.41
C VAL A 216 -9.89 21.62 -3.94
N GLU A 217 -9.55 22.74 -4.56
CA GLU A 217 -9.22 22.76 -5.99
C GLU A 217 -7.99 21.86 -6.28
N LYS A 218 -8.07 21.09 -7.37
CA LYS A 218 -6.98 20.18 -7.76
C LYS A 218 -5.73 20.97 -8.17
N ASN A 219 -4.66 20.87 -7.38
CA ASN A 219 -3.40 21.55 -7.64
C ASN A 219 -2.19 20.61 -7.40
N PRO A 220 -1.74 19.86 -8.44
CA PRO A 220 -0.61 18.95 -8.32
C PRO A 220 0.72 19.65 -8.00
N MET A 221 0.90 20.91 -8.42
CA MET A 221 2.13 21.66 -8.14
C MET A 221 2.24 22.01 -6.65
N LEU A 222 1.14 22.46 -6.04
CA LEU A 222 1.08 22.73 -4.61
C LEU A 222 1.20 21.44 -3.79
N ALA A 223 0.55 20.36 -4.23
CA ALA A 223 0.70 19.04 -3.61
C ALA A 223 2.17 18.56 -3.59
N ALA A 224 2.89 18.72 -4.71
CA ALA A 224 4.31 18.38 -4.78
C ALA A 224 5.20 19.27 -3.88
N ALA A 225 4.76 20.50 -3.56
CA ALA A 225 5.45 21.37 -2.61
C ALA A 225 5.27 20.85 -1.16
N HIS A 226 4.04 20.54 -0.74
CA HIS A 226 3.76 19.95 0.57
C HIS A 226 4.43 18.59 0.76
N LEU A 227 4.36 17.69 -0.23
CA LEU A 227 5.09 16.41 -0.17
C LEU A 227 6.61 16.61 -0.06
N ARG A 228 7.18 17.65 -0.68
CA ARG A 228 8.62 17.95 -0.55
C ARG A 228 8.99 18.45 0.85
N ASN A 229 8.13 19.20 1.51
CA ASN A 229 8.34 19.63 2.88
C ASN A 229 8.24 18.42 3.85
N ALA A 230 7.14 17.65 3.77
CA ALA A 230 6.95 16.45 4.58
C ALA A 230 8.07 15.42 4.39
N ALA A 231 8.49 15.20 3.14
CA ALA A 231 9.59 14.29 2.80
C ALA A 231 10.93 14.74 3.38
N ARG A 232 11.20 16.06 3.43
CA ARG A 232 12.39 16.64 4.09
C ARG A 232 12.33 16.53 5.61
N ALA A 233 11.14 16.58 6.19
CA ALA A 233 10.91 16.35 7.61
C ALA A 233 10.97 14.85 8.02
N GLY A 234 11.15 13.94 7.06
CA GLY A 234 11.38 12.51 7.29
C GLY A 234 10.17 11.60 7.05
N ASP A 235 9.00 12.13 6.68
CA ASP A 235 7.84 11.31 6.35
C ASP A 235 8.13 10.43 5.13
N SER A 236 8.16 9.11 5.34
CA SER A 236 8.61 8.15 4.32
C SER A 236 7.50 7.80 3.31
N ASP A 237 6.23 8.01 3.66
CA ASP A 237 5.11 7.89 2.73
C ASP A 237 5.12 9.11 1.78
N ALA A 238 5.43 10.31 2.31
CA ALA A 238 5.60 11.53 1.51
C ALA A 238 6.83 11.44 0.59
N GLN A 239 7.94 10.86 1.06
CA GLN A 239 9.10 10.55 0.21
C GLN A 239 8.72 9.59 -0.95
N TYR A 240 7.94 8.54 -0.67
CA TYR A 240 7.43 7.62 -1.69
C TYR A 240 6.49 8.32 -2.69
N ALA A 241 5.54 9.12 -2.21
CA ALA A 241 4.60 9.85 -3.06
C ALA A 241 5.31 10.89 -3.95
N LEU A 242 6.25 11.67 -3.39
CA LEU A 242 7.06 12.62 -4.14
C LEU A 242 7.94 11.94 -5.20
N ALA A 243 8.47 10.76 -4.90
CA ALA A 243 9.20 9.96 -5.88
C ALA A 243 8.31 9.58 -7.08
N GLY A 244 7.06 9.16 -6.82
CA GLY A 244 6.06 8.92 -7.85
C GLY A 244 5.79 10.16 -8.71
N LEU A 245 5.59 11.33 -8.08
CA LEU A 245 5.38 12.59 -8.80
C LEU A 245 6.58 12.95 -9.71
N TYR A 246 7.82 12.75 -9.25
CA TYR A 246 9.01 12.94 -10.09
C TYR A 246 9.13 11.91 -11.21
N ARG A 247 8.71 10.65 -11.00
CA ARG A 247 8.74 9.64 -12.07
C ARG A 247 7.71 9.95 -13.16
N GLU A 248 6.52 10.38 -12.77
CA GLU A 248 5.38 10.60 -13.67
C GLU A 248 5.32 12.03 -14.25
N GLY A 249 6.08 12.98 -13.69
CA GLY A 249 6.03 14.39 -14.10
C GLY A 249 4.76 15.13 -13.66
N VAL A 250 4.16 14.70 -12.55
CA VAL A 250 2.87 15.24 -12.05
C VAL A 250 3.13 16.34 -11.03
N GLY A 251 2.85 17.60 -11.39
CA GLY A 251 3.10 18.76 -10.54
C GLY A 251 4.57 19.17 -10.42
N VAL A 252 5.48 18.41 -11.03
CA VAL A 252 6.93 18.67 -11.13
C VAL A 252 7.40 18.28 -12.53
N VAL A 253 8.54 18.81 -12.97
CA VAL A 253 9.21 18.30 -14.17
C VAL A 253 9.66 16.86 -13.90
N GLY A 254 9.32 15.94 -14.80
CA GLY A 254 9.69 14.53 -14.69
C GLY A 254 11.20 14.34 -14.60
N ASN A 255 11.65 13.60 -13.59
CA ASN A 255 13.06 13.33 -13.31
C ASN A 255 13.22 11.96 -12.61
N PRO A 256 13.46 10.88 -13.38
CA PRO A 256 13.65 9.54 -12.81
C PRO A 256 14.84 9.43 -11.84
N ALA A 257 15.88 10.27 -11.97
CA ALA A 257 17.01 10.26 -11.04
C ALA A 257 16.64 10.83 -9.66
N GLU A 258 15.80 11.87 -9.61
CA GLU A 258 15.24 12.37 -8.35
C GLU A 258 14.20 11.40 -7.77
N ALA A 259 13.35 10.78 -8.61
CA ALA A 259 12.45 9.73 -8.16
C ALA A 259 13.20 8.58 -7.47
N ALA A 260 14.26 8.08 -8.10
CA ALA A 260 15.14 7.07 -7.53
C ALA A 260 15.74 7.48 -6.18
N ARG A 261 16.18 8.74 -6.03
CA ARG A 261 16.73 9.27 -4.77
C ARG A 261 15.71 9.32 -3.64
N TRP A 262 14.47 9.71 -3.95
CA TRP A 262 13.39 9.76 -2.96
C TRP A 262 12.91 8.36 -2.56
N TYR A 263 12.74 7.43 -3.51
CA TYR A 263 12.50 6.02 -3.20
C TYR A 263 13.66 5.42 -2.37
N ALA A 264 14.92 5.66 -2.73
CA ALA A 264 16.08 5.19 -1.96
C ALA A 264 16.13 5.73 -0.52
N THR A 265 15.55 6.91 -0.27
CA THR A 265 15.50 7.51 1.06
C THR A 265 14.43 6.87 1.92
N ALA A 266 13.21 6.74 1.39
CA ALA A 266 12.13 6.02 2.04
C ALA A 266 12.47 4.53 2.28
N ALA A 267 13.12 3.88 1.32
CA ALA A 267 13.55 2.48 1.41
C ALA A 267 14.50 2.23 2.60
N ARG A 268 15.46 3.15 2.79
CA ARG A 268 16.41 3.14 3.93
C ARG A 268 15.73 3.40 5.28
N ASN A 269 14.62 4.14 5.29
CA ASN A 269 13.78 4.34 6.47
C ASN A 269 12.81 3.18 6.74
N GLY A 270 12.88 2.09 5.96
CA GLY A 270 12.06 0.90 6.14
C GLY A 270 10.73 0.90 5.37
N HIS A 271 10.46 1.90 4.52
CA HIS A 271 9.23 1.94 3.73
C HIS A 271 9.25 0.86 2.62
N ILE A 272 8.58 -0.26 2.88
CA ILE A 272 8.62 -1.47 2.04
C ILE A 272 8.22 -1.23 0.57
N PRO A 273 7.16 -0.47 0.23
CA PRO A 273 6.87 -0.15 -1.17
C PRO A 273 8.02 0.58 -1.88
N SER A 274 8.75 1.46 -1.17
CA SER A 274 9.94 2.12 -1.73
C SER A 274 11.12 1.17 -1.94
N GLN A 275 11.27 0.12 -1.11
CA GLN A 275 12.28 -0.91 -1.34
C GLN A 275 12.03 -1.64 -2.66
N ILE A 276 10.75 -1.96 -2.95
CA ILE A 276 10.33 -2.58 -4.21
C ILE A 276 10.58 -1.63 -5.40
N GLU A 277 10.08 -0.39 -5.35
CA GLU A 277 10.23 0.55 -6.47
C GLU A 277 11.70 0.93 -6.72
N TYR A 278 12.50 1.17 -5.67
CA TYR A 278 13.93 1.45 -5.83
C TYR A 278 14.69 0.25 -6.41
N ALA A 279 14.35 -0.98 -6.00
CA ALA A 279 14.92 -2.19 -6.58
C ALA A 279 14.56 -2.36 -8.06
N ILE A 280 13.32 -2.02 -8.47
CA ILE A 280 12.91 -2.02 -9.88
C ILE A 280 13.74 -1.01 -10.68
N MET A 281 13.91 0.22 -10.18
CA MET A 281 14.70 1.26 -10.85
C MET A 281 16.19 0.87 -10.99
N LEU A 282 16.78 0.29 -9.94
CA LEU A 282 18.14 -0.27 -9.97
C LEU A 282 18.27 -1.41 -10.98
N PHE A 283 17.31 -2.33 -11.02
CA PHE A 283 17.34 -3.48 -11.93
C PHE A 283 17.21 -3.07 -13.40
N ASN A 284 16.39 -2.05 -13.68
CA ASN A 284 16.16 -1.53 -15.03
C ASN A 284 17.22 -0.51 -15.48
N GLY A 285 17.90 0.18 -14.55
CA GLY A 285 18.70 1.36 -14.86
C GLY A 285 17.85 2.61 -15.11
N GLU A 286 16.68 2.71 -14.49
CA GLU A 286 15.78 3.86 -14.62
C GLU A 286 16.26 4.99 -13.70
N GLY A 287 16.70 6.11 -14.28
CA GLY A 287 17.27 7.24 -13.51
C GLY A 287 18.60 6.94 -12.80
N LEU A 288 19.14 5.74 -12.96
CA LEU A 288 20.31 5.20 -12.26
C LEU A 288 21.18 4.40 -13.23
N ARG A 289 22.45 4.17 -12.88
CA ARG A 289 23.20 3.08 -13.50
C ARG A 289 22.59 1.75 -13.04
N LYS A 290 22.29 0.85 -14.00
CA LYS A 290 21.78 -0.50 -13.70
C LYS A 290 22.68 -1.24 -12.71
N ASP A 291 22.08 -1.81 -11.67
CA ASP A 291 22.74 -2.60 -10.62
C ASP A 291 21.79 -3.70 -10.10
N GLU A 292 21.84 -4.86 -10.76
CA GLU A 292 20.99 -6.02 -10.41
C GLU A 292 21.33 -6.57 -9.02
N LYS A 293 22.58 -6.45 -8.57
CA LYS A 293 23.04 -6.98 -7.28
C LYS A 293 22.42 -6.20 -6.13
N THR A 294 22.45 -4.87 -6.18
CA THR A 294 21.78 -4.05 -5.16
C THR A 294 20.25 -4.17 -5.28
N ALA A 295 19.68 -4.31 -6.48
CA ALA A 295 18.26 -4.60 -6.64
C ALA A 295 17.83 -5.90 -5.93
N ALA A 296 18.58 -6.99 -6.13
CA ALA A 296 18.31 -8.27 -5.48
C ALA A 296 18.38 -8.20 -3.94
N GLN A 297 19.30 -7.40 -3.39
CA GLN A 297 19.40 -7.14 -1.96
C GLN A 297 18.15 -6.44 -1.40
N TRP A 298 17.60 -5.45 -2.11
CA TRP A 298 16.38 -4.76 -1.71
C TRP A 298 15.13 -5.63 -1.86
N PHE A 299 15.00 -6.43 -2.93
CA PHE A 299 13.90 -7.39 -3.03
C PHE A 299 13.97 -8.45 -1.91
N ARG A 300 15.18 -8.91 -1.54
CA ARG A 300 15.38 -9.79 -0.39
C ARG A 300 14.96 -9.12 0.92
N GLN A 301 15.27 -7.84 1.13
CA GLN A 301 14.85 -7.12 2.34
C GLN A 301 13.33 -6.98 2.43
N ALA A 302 12.66 -6.66 1.32
CA ALA A 302 11.19 -6.64 1.28
C ALA A 302 10.60 -8.04 1.52
N ALA A 303 11.20 -9.10 0.95
CA ALA A 303 10.79 -10.48 1.19
C ALA A 303 10.94 -10.92 2.66
N LEU A 304 11.99 -10.45 3.34
CA LEU A 304 12.20 -10.67 4.78
C LEU A 304 11.24 -9.85 5.67
N ALA A 305 10.48 -8.92 5.09
CA ALA A 305 9.43 -8.15 5.74
C ALA A 305 8.03 -8.65 5.35
N ASP A 306 7.91 -9.94 4.99
CA ASP A 306 6.69 -10.64 4.56
C ASP A 306 5.94 -9.93 3.41
N ASN A 307 6.67 -9.23 2.53
CA ASN A 307 6.07 -8.58 1.36
C ASN A 307 6.03 -9.52 0.16
N PRO A 308 4.85 -9.92 -0.33
CA PRO A 308 4.76 -10.96 -1.35
C PRO A 308 5.28 -10.52 -2.72
N VAL A 309 5.28 -9.22 -3.02
CA VAL A 309 5.91 -8.70 -4.25
C VAL A 309 7.43 -8.82 -4.15
N GLY A 310 8.01 -8.57 -2.97
CA GLY A 310 9.42 -8.81 -2.68
C GLY A 310 9.78 -10.29 -2.80
N GLU A 311 9.01 -11.16 -2.16
CA GLU A 311 9.17 -12.63 -2.21
C GLU A 311 9.16 -13.15 -3.65
N LEU A 312 8.13 -12.79 -4.43
CA LEU A 312 7.99 -13.20 -5.84
C LEU A 312 9.12 -12.68 -6.73
N ARG A 313 9.54 -11.41 -6.55
CA ARG A 313 10.63 -10.83 -7.35
C ARG A 313 11.98 -11.43 -6.97
N TYR A 314 12.25 -11.63 -5.68
CA TYR A 314 13.48 -12.28 -5.23
C TYR A 314 13.57 -13.75 -5.68
N ALA A 315 12.46 -14.49 -5.65
CA ALA A 315 12.36 -15.84 -6.21
C ALA A 315 12.74 -15.88 -7.70
N LYS A 316 12.28 -14.92 -8.50
CA LYS A 316 12.63 -14.82 -9.93
C LYS A 316 14.12 -14.54 -10.15
N LEU A 317 14.72 -13.65 -9.35
CA LEU A 317 16.16 -13.36 -9.45
C LEU A 317 17.03 -14.56 -9.06
N LEU A 318 16.65 -15.31 -8.02
CA LEU A 318 17.32 -16.57 -7.64
C LEU A 318 17.14 -17.68 -8.67
N LYS A 319 15.97 -17.77 -9.33
CA LYS A 319 15.72 -18.73 -10.42
C LYS A 319 16.63 -18.47 -11.62
N ASP A 320 16.82 -17.20 -11.99
CA ASP A 320 17.51 -16.80 -13.22
C ASP A 320 18.98 -16.37 -13.01
N GLY A 321 19.45 -16.27 -11.76
CA GLY A 321 20.83 -15.90 -11.43
C GLY A 321 21.16 -14.42 -11.68
N LEU A 322 20.16 -13.54 -11.52
CA LEU A 322 20.25 -12.12 -11.88
C LEU A 322 20.56 -11.27 -10.64
N GLY A 323 21.78 -10.74 -10.55
CA GLY A 323 22.28 -10.01 -9.38
C GLY A 323 22.59 -10.87 -8.14
N VAL A 324 22.17 -12.14 -8.14
CA VAL A 324 22.44 -13.16 -7.12
C VAL A 324 22.86 -14.47 -7.77
N GLU A 325 23.53 -15.33 -7.01
CA GLU A 325 23.81 -16.70 -7.45
C GLU A 325 22.48 -17.46 -7.68
N LYS A 326 22.46 -18.34 -8.70
CA LYS A 326 21.28 -19.12 -9.01
C LYS A 326 21.07 -20.22 -7.97
N ASP A 327 19.94 -20.20 -7.27
CA ASP A 327 19.51 -21.23 -6.31
C ASP A 327 18.04 -21.60 -6.56
N GLU A 328 17.80 -22.78 -7.14
CA GLU A 328 16.46 -23.26 -7.47
C GLU A 328 15.66 -23.68 -6.22
N VAL A 329 16.32 -24.05 -5.12
CA VAL A 329 15.65 -24.42 -3.86
C VAL A 329 15.19 -23.16 -3.11
N GLU A 330 16.04 -22.15 -2.97
CA GLU A 330 15.61 -20.85 -2.42
C GLU A 330 14.60 -20.16 -3.34
N ALA A 331 14.77 -20.20 -4.66
CA ALA A 331 13.78 -19.65 -5.59
C ALA A 331 12.40 -20.32 -5.43
N ALA A 332 12.37 -21.65 -5.31
CA ALA A 332 11.13 -22.38 -5.10
C ALA A 332 10.53 -22.05 -3.73
N ARG A 333 11.33 -22.00 -2.67
CA ARG A 333 10.93 -21.61 -1.32
C ARG A 333 10.29 -20.21 -1.31
N TRP A 334 10.96 -19.19 -1.82
CA TRP A 334 10.43 -17.82 -1.85
C TRP A 334 9.16 -17.70 -2.70
N TYR A 335 9.07 -18.45 -3.81
CA TYR A 335 7.84 -18.50 -4.60
C TYR A 335 6.68 -19.19 -3.84
N LEU A 336 6.95 -20.26 -3.10
CA LEU A 336 5.95 -20.95 -2.26
C LEU A 336 5.40 -20.03 -1.15
N ILE A 337 6.24 -19.19 -0.55
CA ILE A 337 5.81 -18.18 0.45
C ILE A 337 4.92 -17.12 -0.23
N ALA A 338 5.37 -16.51 -1.33
CA ALA A 338 4.58 -15.53 -2.09
C ALA A 338 3.21 -16.08 -2.52
N ARG A 339 3.18 -17.36 -2.92
CA ARG A 339 1.97 -18.09 -3.27
C ARG A 339 1.03 -18.30 -2.08
N SER A 340 1.57 -18.53 -0.87
CA SER A 340 0.78 -18.63 0.36
C SER A 340 0.13 -17.29 0.74
N HIS A 341 0.83 -16.18 0.45
CA HIS A 341 0.32 -14.81 0.54
C HIS A 341 -0.58 -14.38 -0.64
N GLY A 342 -0.95 -15.32 -1.52
CA GLY A 342 -1.93 -15.13 -2.60
C GLY A 342 -1.35 -14.72 -3.96
N LEU A 343 -0.05 -14.39 -4.07
CA LEU A 343 0.58 -14.06 -5.35
C LEU A 343 0.97 -15.31 -6.13
N LYS A 344 0.00 -15.83 -6.89
CA LYS A 344 0.20 -16.88 -7.90
C LYS A 344 0.57 -16.26 -9.25
N GLU A 345 1.61 -16.77 -9.87
CA GLU A 345 2.05 -16.32 -11.19
C GLU A 345 2.23 -17.53 -12.13
N PRO A 346 1.43 -17.66 -13.22
CA PRO A 346 1.37 -18.88 -14.03
C PRO A 346 2.71 -19.42 -14.53
N PHE A 347 3.65 -18.54 -14.91
CA PHE A 347 4.98 -18.96 -15.35
C PHE A 347 5.80 -19.57 -14.20
N MET A 348 5.70 -19.01 -12.99
CA MET A 348 6.36 -19.55 -11.80
C MET A 348 5.69 -20.84 -11.30
N GLU A 349 4.36 -21.01 -11.42
CA GLU A 349 3.71 -22.31 -11.18
C GLU A 349 4.24 -23.37 -12.16
N GLY A 350 4.27 -23.07 -13.46
CA GLY A 350 4.77 -24.00 -14.48
C GLY A 350 6.23 -24.40 -14.25
N TRP A 351 7.08 -23.43 -13.91
CA TRP A 351 8.47 -23.67 -13.52
C TRP A 351 8.57 -24.54 -12.26
N LEU A 352 7.83 -24.21 -11.19
CA LEU A 352 7.80 -24.98 -9.94
C LEU A 352 7.36 -26.43 -10.17
N MET A 353 6.33 -26.66 -10.99
CA MET A 353 5.85 -28.01 -11.34
C MET A 353 6.89 -28.81 -12.13
N GLY A 354 7.67 -28.15 -12.98
CA GLY A 354 8.76 -28.73 -13.75
C GLY A 354 10.00 -29.09 -12.92
N LEU A 355 10.16 -28.55 -11.70
CA LEU A 355 11.32 -28.84 -10.86
C LEU A 355 11.40 -30.31 -10.41
N PRO A 356 12.62 -30.89 -10.34
CA PRO A 356 12.87 -32.20 -9.72
C PRO A 356 12.22 -32.34 -8.35
N SER A 357 11.72 -33.54 -8.04
CA SER A 357 11.00 -33.80 -6.79
C SER A 357 11.86 -33.60 -5.53
N GLY A 358 13.18 -33.75 -5.63
CA GLY A 358 14.12 -33.43 -4.56
C GLY A 358 14.12 -31.94 -4.20
N ILE A 359 14.32 -31.07 -5.20
CA ILE A 359 14.32 -29.61 -5.04
C ILE A 359 13.00 -29.12 -4.43
N ARG A 360 11.86 -29.64 -4.92
CA ARG A 360 10.54 -29.28 -4.36
C ARG A 360 10.39 -29.69 -2.89
N LYS A 361 10.72 -30.94 -2.54
CA LYS A 361 10.65 -31.42 -1.15
C LYS A 361 11.55 -30.61 -0.21
N GLU A 362 12.73 -30.22 -0.67
CA GLU A 362 13.63 -29.39 0.12
C GLU A 362 13.08 -27.96 0.30
N ALA A 363 12.55 -27.36 -0.77
CA ALA A 363 11.87 -26.07 -0.70
C ALA A 363 10.67 -26.09 0.26
N ASP A 364 9.79 -27.09 0.16
CA ASP A 364 8.66 -27.31 1.07
C ASP A 364 9.14 -27.42 2.54
N ALA A 365 10.24 -28.14 2.79
CA ALA A 365 10.83 -28.25 4.12
C ALA A 365 11.39 -26.91 4.64
N ARG A 366 12.03 -26.10 3.78
CA ARG A 366 12.52 -24.75 4.14
C ARG A 366 11.36 -23.76 4.37
N VAL A 367 10.20 -23.94 3.72
CA VAL A 367 8.97 -23.19 4.00
C VAL A 367 8.35 -23.62 5.34
N ALA A 368 8.27 -24.92 5.63
CA ALA A 368 7.76 -25.42 6.91
C ALA A 368 8.62 -24.99 8.11
N ALA A 369 9.90 -24.69 7.90
CA ALA A 369 10.81 -24.11 8.89
C ALA A 369 10.77 -22.56 8.97
N TRP A 370 10.00 -21.89 8.11
CA TRP A 370 9.87 -20.43 8.14
C TRP A 370 8.81 -19.98 9.16
N PRO A 371 9.12 -19.06 10.08
CA PRO A 371 8.13 -18.55 11.02
C PRO A 371 7.03 -17.78 10.28
N GLY A 372 5.76 -18.05 10.60
CA GLY A 372 4.61 -17.25 10.15
C GLY A 372 3.82 -17.80 8.96
N VAL A 373 4.36 -18.74 8.18
CA VAL A 373 3.62 -19.34 7.04
C VAL A 373 2.68 -20.45 7.53
N PRO A 374 1.37 -20.41 7.19
CA PRO A 374 0.47 -21.53 7.45
C PRO A 374 0.93 -22.77 6.68
N THR A 375 1.18 -23.88 7.39
CA THR A 375 1.54 -25.15 6.76
C THR A 375 0.46 -25.55 5.74
N PRO A 376 0.81 -25.80 4.47
CA PRO A 376 -0.16 -26.26 3.49
C PRO A 376 -0.77 -27.58 3.95
N GLN A 377 -2.08 -27.61 4.22
CA GLN A 377 -2.76 -28.87 4.45
C GLN A 377 -2.63 -29.74 3.20
N PRO A 378 -2.21 -31.01 3.32
CA PRO A 378 -2.20 -31.91 2.17
C PRO A 378 -3.64 -32.06 1.66
N ALA A 379 -3.82 -31.96 0.35
CA ALA A 379 -5.14 -32.12 -0.27
C ALA A 379 -5.71 -33.50 0.09
N SER A 380 -6.73 -33.52 0.95
CA SER A 380 -7.39 -34.75 1.39
C SER A 380 -8.06 -35.41 0.18
N ALA A 381 -7.55 -36.56 -0.25
CA ALA A 381 -8.18 -37.36 -1.27
C ALA A 381 -9.51 -37.93 -0.74
N THR A 382 -10.62 -37.29 -1.09
CA THR A 382 -11.97 -37.79 -0.82
C THR A 382 -12.31 -38.92 -1.79
N THR A 383 -11.75 -40.11 -1.54
CA THR A 383 -12.35 -41.36 -2.00
C THR A 383 -13.65 -41.58 -1.24
N GLY A 384 -14.78 -41.54 -1.93
CA GLY A 384 -16.09 -41.80 -1.31
C GLY A 384 -16.35 -43.28 -1.07
N THR A 385 -17.15 -43.57 -0.04
CA THR A 385 -17.91 -44.82 0.12
C THR A 385 -19.22 -44.52 0.87
N ASP A 386 -20.34 -45.04 0.35
CA ASP A 386 -21.69 -44.91 0.89
C ASP A 386 -21.89 -45.55 2.27
N ALA A 387 -22.88 -45.05 3.03
CA ALA A 387 -23.89 -45.89 3.68
C ALA A 387 -25.12 -45.11 4.21
N ALA A 388 -26.27 -45.37 3.58
CA ALA A 388 -27.65 -45.01 3.89
C ALA A 388 -28.11 -44.88 5.36
N HIS A 389 -29.13 -44.02 5.60
CA HIS A 389 -30.50 -44.48 5.96
C HIS A 389 -31.60 -43.38 5.91
N ARG A 390 -32.75 -43.73 5.28
CA ARG A 390 -34.19 -43.50 5.63
C ARG A 390 -34.68 -42.11 6.14
N GLN A 391 -35.91 -41.64 5.91
CA GLN A 391 -37.08 -42.02 5.09
C GLN A 391 -38.05 -40.82 5.09
N GLY A 392 -38.87 -40.62 4.05
CA GLY A 392 -39.95 -39.61 4.06
C GLY A 392 -40.63 -39.43 2.68
N PRO A 393 -41.93 -39.73 2.52
CA PRO A 393 -42.58 -39.74 1.20
C PRO A 393 -43.42 -38.48 0.93
N SER A 394 -43.54 -38.06 -0.34
CA SER A 394 -44.84 -37.88 -1.01
C SER A 394 -44.82 -37.20 -2.39
N GLN A 395 -45.72 -37.69 -3.25
CA GLN A 395 -46.39 -37.00 -4.38
C GLN A 395 -45.59 -36.72 -5.69
N ARG A 396 -45.98 -37.48 -6.70
CA ARG A 396 -45.84 -37.34 -8.17
C ARG A 396 -47.24 -37.69 -8.76
N PRO A 397 -47.55 -37.55 -10.07
CA PRO A 397 -46.90 -36.81 -11.16
C PRO A 397 -47.87 -36.09 -12.13
N ALA A 398 -47.31 -35.34 -13.10
CA ALA A 398 -47.75 -35.31 -14.52
C ALA A 398 -46.47 -35.02 -15.37
N ALA A 399 -46.03 -35.78 -16.38
CA ALA A 399 -46.70 -36.28 -17.59
C ALA A 399 -47.12 -35.12 -18.54
N GLN A 400 -46.76 -35.07 -19.84
CA GLN A 400 -45.98 -36.00 -20.68
C GLN A 400 -45.60 -35.37 -22.06
N ARG A 401 -44.55 -35.91 -22.71
CA ARG A 401 -44.15 -35.87 -24.17
C ARG A 401 -43.18 -34.74 -24.56
N LYS A 402 -41.96 -34.98 -25.09
CA LYS A 402 -41.48 -35.75 -26.28
C LYS A 402 -42.05 -35.25 -27.61
N MET A 403 -41.22 -34.65 -28.47
CA MET A 403 -40.82 -35.17 -29.80
C MET A 403 -39.58 -34.44 -30.36
N GLU A 404 -38.65 -35.27 -30.86
CA GLU A 404 -37.58 -35.05 -31.85
C GLU A 404 -37.66 -36.30 -32.78
N PRO A 405 -36.95 -36.41 -33.93
CA PRO A 405 -36.06 -35.47 -34.63
C PRO A 405 -36.44 -35.31 -36.14
N ASP A 406 -35.60 -34.69 -36.99
CA ASP A 406 -34.78 -35.43 -37.99
C ASP A 406 -33.90 -34.54 -38.92
N ALA A 407 -32.99 -35.19 -39.66
CA ALA A 407 -31.88 -34.59 -40.43
C ALA A 407 -32.21 -34.19 -41.90
N ALA A 408 -31.33 -33.37 -42.54
CA ALA A 408 -30.50 -33.78 -43.71
C ALA A 408 -29.98 -32.63 -44.65
N ALA A 409 -28.64 -32.47 -44.66
CA ALA A 409 -27.74 -32.56 -45.84
C ALA A 409 -27.69 -31.54 -47.03
N THR A 410 -26.45 -31.43 -47.55
CA THR A 410 -25.97 -31.04 -48.91
C THR A 410 -25.82 -29.56 -49.31
N GLY A 411 -24.70 -29.24 -50.02
CA GLY A 411 -24.56 -28.02 -50.83
C GLY A 411 -23.19 -27.32 -50.88
N SER A 412 -22.30 -27.73 -51.79
CA SER A 412 -21.22 -26.90 -52.36
C SER A 412 -21.19 -27.17 -53.87
N PRO A 413 -20.78 -26.24 -54.77
CA PRO A 413 -19.34 -26.15 -55.10
C PRO A 413 -18.79 -24.81 -55.74
N SER A 414 -17.45 -24.69 -55.72
CA SER A 414 -16.53 -24.18 -56.78
C SER A 414 -16.50 -22.69 -57.26
N GLY A 415 -15.29 -22.29 -57.72
CA GLY A 415 -14.96 -21.04 -58.46
C GLY A 415 -14.02 -20.10 -57.69
N SER A 416 -12.69 -20.24 -57.65
CA SER A 416 -11.67 -20.04 -58.72
C SER A 416 -11.77 -18.71 -59.46
N ASP A 417 -10.88 -17.75 -59.16
CA ASP A 417 -9.88 -17.21 -60.11
C ASP A 417 -9.12 -15.99 -59.54
N GLY A 418 -7.82 -15.92 -59.87
CA GLY A 418 -7.01 -14.70 -59.96
C GLY A 418 -6.16 -14.82 -61.23
N PRO A 419 -5.04 -14.11 -61.40
CA PRO A 419 -4.49 -12.97 -60.65
C PRO A 419 -4.22 -11.74 -61.57
N GLU A 420 -3.60 -10.67 -61.07
CA GLU A 420 -2.36 -10.11 -61.69
C GLU A 420 -1.77 -8.94 -60.89
N ALA A 421 -0.48 -8.66 -61.12
CA ALA A 421 0.32 -7.69 -60.37
C ALA A 421 0.79 -6.51 -61.23
N LYS A 422 1.00 -5.34 -60.61
CA LYS A 422 1.89 -4.28 -61.15
C LYS A 422 2.65 -3.56 -60.02
N GLN A 423 3.98 -3.61 -60.10
CA GLN A 423 4.86 -2.53 -59.60
C GLN A 423 4.86 -1.39 -60.66
N PRO A 424 5.21 -0.13 -60.31
CA PRO A 424 6.62 0.29 -60.19
C PRO A 424 6.82 1.26 -58.98
N ASP A 425 7.92 1.98 -58.71
CA ASP A 425 9.21 2.19 -59.40
C ASP A 425 10.35 2.56 -58.41
N ARG A 426 11.57 2.82 -58.89
CA ARG A 426 12.81 3.01 -58.10
C ARG A 426 13.19 4.47 -57.76
N LEU A 427 13.67 4.67 -56.51
CA LEU A 427 14.84 5.50 -56.09
C LEU A 427 14.82 7.04 -56.34
N PRO A 428 15.76 7.88 -55.82
CA PRO A 428 17.02 7.58 -55.13
C PRO A 428 17.30 8.31 -53.78
N SER A 429 18.51 8.05 -53.27
CA SER A 429 19.13 8.47 -52.01
C SER A 429 19.47 9.97 -51.85
N GLY A 430 19.58 10.44 -50.60
CA GLY A 430 20.25 11.71 -50.25
C GLY A 430 20.77 11.76 -48.80
N SER A 431 22.09 11.60 -48.64
CA SER A 431 22.93 11.86 -47.45
C SER A 431 24.37 12.14 -47.96
N PRO A 432 25.32 12.71 -47.18
CA PRO A 432 25.26 13.27 -45.82
C PRO A 432 25.84 14.71 -45.71
N GLN A 433 25.73 15.37 -44.55
CA GLN A 433 26.73 16.38 -44.13
C GLN A 433 27.02 16.33 -42.62
N LYS A 434 28.21 16.83 -42.27
CA LYS A 434 28.94 16.62 -41.01
C LYS A 434 29.63 17.93 -40.62
N VAL A 435 29.42 18.42 -39.39
CA VAL A 435 30.04 19.64 -38.82
C VAL A 435 30.32 19.32 -37.34
N THR A 436 31.53 18.94 -36.91
CA THR A 436 32.73 19.75 -36.59
C THR A 436 32.54 20.84 -35.51
N GLN A 437 32.92 20.48 -34.27
CA GLN A 437 33.55 21.35 -33.25
C GLN A 437 35.01 21.68 -33.66
N PRO A 438 35.83 22.56 -33.01
CA PRO A 438 35.87 22.89 -31.56
C PRO A 438 36.31 24.34 -31.14
N SER A 439 36.68 24.49 -29.85
CA SER A 439 37.42 25.60 -29.19
C SER A 439 36.62 26.91 -28.91
N GLU A 440 36.92 27.75 -27.91
CA GLU A 440 38.10 27.89 -27.00
C GLU A 440 37.73 28.69 -25.70
N GLU A 441 38.54 28.59 -24.62
CA GLU A 441 38.86 29.57 -23.52
C GLU A 441 37.79 30.55 -22.91
N THR A 442 37.83 31.09 -21.68
CA THR A 442 38.65 31.09 -20.42
C THR A 442 37.71 31.53 -19.25
N GLY A 443 38.04 31.61 -17.94
CA GLY A 443 39.24 31.28 -17.14
C GLY A 443 39.28 32.07 -15.79
N ALA A 444 39.82 31.45 -14.71
CA ALA A 444 40.17 32.04 -13.39
C ALA A 444 39.04 32.58 -12.45
N ALA A 445 39.23 32.81 -11.13
CA ALA A 445 40.01 32.17 -10.03
C ALA A 445 39.67 32.88 -8.68
N VAL A 446 40.04 32.29 -7.51
CA VAL A 446 40.08 32.93 -6.16
C VAL A 446 38.67 33.21 -5.54
N ASP A 447 38.37 33.10 -4.23
CA ASP A 447 39.17 33.00 -2.99
C ASP A 447 38.61 32.04 -1.92
N LYS A 448 39.35 31.87 -0.80
CA LYS A 448 38.95 31.15 0.44
C LYS A 448 39.41 31.94 1.70
N PRO A 449 39.06 31.55 2.95
CA PRO A 449 38.17 32.34 3.80
C PRO A 449 38.85 33.07 4.98
N GLY A 450 38.08 33.93 5.65
CA GLY A 450 38.26 34.33 7.06
C GLY A 450 36.90 34.32 7.77
N GLU A 451 36.80 34.27 9.10
CA GLU A 451 37.83 34.18 10.17
C GLU A 451 37.49 33.02 11.13
#